data_AF-A0A7R9QUI7-F1
#
_entry.id   AF-A0A7R9QUI7-F1
#
_cell.length_a   1.000
_cell.length_b   1.000
_cell.length_c   1.000
_cell.angle_alpha   90.00
_cell.angle_beta   90.00
_cell.angle_gamma   90.00
#
_symmetry.space_group_name_H-M   'P 1'
#
loop_
_entity.id
_entity.type
_entity.pdbx_description
1 polymer ?
#
loop_
_entity_poly.entity_id
_entity_poly.type
_entity_poly.pdbx_seq_one_letter_code
_entity_poly.pdbx_strand_id
1 'polypeptide(L)'
;MEWGQVVAHDSVKTLQYFGGNLDPFCCPPPAPHPECGLYIPAPPDMTCLTISRSTACNTCRLGARDQMTATPSFLDLSMVYGFTDERAHSIRTFSGGKLQTNKSLVGTVILPEAVLPQDLDIYDLVNTCHLQVDRLWLPCFRAGDGIRTNQQPLIAAMITVLVVRHNQHCDGLAKVNPHWDDETLYQESRHLLIAEYNYINFKEYLPSILNEKLYDFFDLNVKPYGKYSKYNAKVNPSVIQEYGIAAFRYSHANINNNFPILDKNVFKISQMQLKFNFNQMTELWDGNKNGLIKGMCEDRQKNTDLTYLSDIRNHLFLSQQRFSATDLFVKDIFRGRDHGLASYVYYVQYCTGIHIKGWKDLHHLIPIHIVKQLMEIYTDIDLIIGGLAETLMDGSVVGPTFACILGIQFYHLKYGDRSAG
;
A
#
# COMPACT_ATOMS: atom_id res chain seq x y z
N MET A 1 7.76 -6.72 -4.36
CA MET A 1 6.32 -6.74 -4.02
C MET A 1 6.06 -6.07 -2.67
N GLU A 2 6.44 -6.65 -1.53
CA GLU A 2 6.06 -6.06 -0.21
C GLU A 2 6.66 -4.71 0.12
N TRP A 3 7.87 -4.41 -0.35
CA TRP A 3 8.40 -3.04 -0.21
C TRP A 3 7.51 -2.01 -0.91
N GLY A 4 6.88 -2.39 -2.03
CA GLY A 4 5.90 -1.54 -2.70
C GLY A 4 4.65 -1.27 -1.87
N GLN A 5 4.17 -2.28 -1.13
CA GLN A 5 3.08 -2.08 -0.17
C GLN A 5 3.50 -1.13 0.96
N VAL A 6 4.74 -1.23 1.48
CA VAL A 6 5.28 -0.26 2.46
C VAL A 6 5.22 1.17 1.90
N VAL A 7 5.71 1.38 0.66
CA VAL A 7 5.66 2.70 0.00
C VAL A 7 4.23 3.18 -0.26
N ALA A 8 3.31 2.28 -0.60
CA ALA A 8 1.91 2.63 -0.83
C ALA A 8 1.25 3.12 0.47
N HIS A 9 1.57 2.47 1.58
CA HIS A 9 1.03 2.79 2.89
C HIS A 9 1.54 4.12 3.43
N ASP A 10 2.76 4.55 3.06
CA ASP A 10 3.25 5.90 3.35
C ASP A 10 2.56 6.96 2.48
N SER A 11 2.47 6.68 1.18
CA SER A 11 2.11 7.71 0.21
C SER A 11 0.60 7.98 0.15
N VAL A 12 -0.25 6.96 0.29
CA VAL A 12 -1.70 7.13 0.11
C VAL A 12 -2.54 6.27 1.04
N LYS A 13 -3.49 6.91 1.74
CA LYS A 13 -4.59 6.26 2.45
C LYS A 13 -5.90 6.90 2.09
N THR A 14 -6.59 6.37 1.09
CA THR A 14 -7.94 6.85 0.74
C THR A 14 -8.93 6.41 1.79
N LEU A 15 -9.65 7.37 2.35
CA LEU A 15 -10.67 7.11 3.36
C LEU A 15 -11.94 6.54 2.71
N GLN A 16 -12.52 5.52 3.33
CA GLN A 16 -13.82 5.00 2.92
C GLN A 16 -14.93 5.65 3.75
N TYR A 17 -16.11 5.78 3.15
CA TYR A 17 -17.28 6.24 3.90
C TYR A 17 -17.73 5.15 4.87
N PHE A 18 -17.80 5.50 6.16
CA PHE A 18 -18.38 4.70 7.23
C PHE A 18 -19.50 5.50 7.88
N GLY A 19 -20.72 4.96 7.80
CA GLY A 19 -21.95 5.68 8.08
C GLY A 19 -22.55 5.33 9.44
N GLY A 20 -21.75 5.05 10.48
CA GLY A 20 -22.29 4.64 11.78
C GLY A 20 -23.31 3.50 11.68
N ASN A 21 -24.51 3.65 12.26
CA ASN A 21 -25.59 2.64 12.20
C ASN A 21 -26.19 2.40 10.79
N LEU A 22 -25.73 3.12 9.76
CA LEU A 22 -26.15 3.04 8.36
C LEU A 22 -24.96 2.67 7.47
N ASP A 23 -24.15 1.69 7.90
CA ASP A 23 -23.13 1.14 7.03
C ASP A 23 -23.76 0.60 5.74
N PRO A 24 -23.25 0.99 4.56
CA PRO A 24 -23.76 0.54 3.27
C PRO A 24 -23.35 -0.93 3.03
N PHE A 25 -23.83 -1.85 3.86
CA PHE A 25 -23.60 -3.28 3.71
C PHE A 25 -24.54 -3.85 2.66
N CYS A 26 -23.99 -4.46 1.62
CA CYS A 26 -24.70 -5.03 0.47
C CYS A 26 -25.63 -4.12 -0.33
N CYS A 27 -25.94 -2.90 0.11
CA CYS A 27 -26.67 -1.91 -0.68
C CYS A 27 -27.89 -2.47 -1.46
N PRO A 28 -28.78 -3.22 -0.80
CA PRO A 28 -29.84 -3.91 -1.51
C PRO A 28 -30.84 -2.90 -2.14
N PRO A 29 -31.35 -3.16 -3.36
CA PRO A 29 -32.43 -2.38 -3.95
C PRO A 29 -33.70 -2.41 -3.08
N PRO A 30 -34.63 -1.44 -3.20
CA PRO A 30 -34.78 -0.48 -4.30
C PRO A 30 -34.10 0.89 -4.11
N ALA A 31 -33.60 1.23 -2.92
CA ALA A 31 -32.99 2.53 -2.62
C ALA A 31 -31.64 2.35 -1.90
N PRO A 32 -30.56 2.00 -2.62
CA PRO A 32 -29.24 1.90 -2.02
C PRO A 32 -28.80 3.27 -1.49
N HIS A 33 -28.06 3.27 -0.38
CA HIS A 33 -27.46 4.48 0.19
C HIS A 33 -26.62 5.22 -0.88
N PRO A 34 -26.57 6.57 -0.92
CA PRO A 34 -25.82 7.31 -1.96
C PRO A 34 -24.32 6.98 -2.05
N GLU A 35 -23.76 6.51 -0.93
CA GLU A 35 -22.35 6.07 -0.80
C GLU A 35 -22.15 4.58 -1.11
N CYS A 36 -23.20 3.89 -1.58
CA CYS A 36 -23.11 2.56 -2.15
C CYS A 36 -22.41 2.59 -3.50
N GLY A 37 -21.39 1.77 -3.66
CA GLY A 37 -20.63 1.68 -4.89
C GLY A 37 -21.23 0.69 -5.89
N LEU A 38 -21.15 -0.60 -5.54
CA LEU A 38 -21.53 -1.69 -6.43
C LEU A 38 -22.29 -2.78 -5.67
N TYR A 39 -23.38 -3.27 -6.25
CA TYR A 39 -24.05 -4.50 -5.83
C TYR A 39 -23.84 -5.56 -6.91
N ILE A 40 -23.09 -6.60 -6.58
CA ILE A 40 -23.04 -7.82 -7.41
C ILE A 40 -23.83 -8.89 -6.65
N PRO A 41 -24.98 -9.35 -7.18
CA PRO A 41 -25.70 -10.48 -6.61
C PRO A 41 -24.80 -11.71 -6.70
N ALA A 42 -24.51 -12.32 -5.57
CA ALA A 42 -23.59 -13.44 -5.50
C ALA A 42 -24.33 -14.79 -5.66
N PRO A 43 -23.62 -15.91 -5.90
CA PRO A 43 -24.19 -17.26 -5.89
C PRO A 43 -24.87 -17.62 -4.55
N PRO A 44 -25.62 -18.74 -4.45
CA PRO A 44 -26.43 -19.08 -3.26
C PRO A 44 -25.71 -19.04 -1.90
N ASP A 45 -24.37 -19.15 -1.89
CA ASP A 45 -23.53 -19.23 -0.69
C ASP A 45 -22.84 -17.90 -0.31
N MET A 46 -23.10 -16.81 -1.05
CA MET A 46 -22.60 -15.46 -0.76
C MET A 46 -23.73 -14.44 -0.83
N THR A 47 -23.73 -13.43 0.03
CA THR A 47 -24.80 -12.43 0.10
C THR A 47 -24.61 -11.26 -0.89
N CYS A 48 -23.39 -10.74 -1.05
CA CYS A 48 -23.03 -9.68 -2.02
C CYS A 48 -21.52 -9.38 -2.01
N LEU A 49 -21.01 -8.65 -3.01
CA LEU A 49 -19.74 -7.89 -2.91
C LEU A 49 -20.03 -6.47 -2.41
N THR A 50 -19.62 -6.12 -1.19
CA THR A 50 -19.79 -4.76 -0.64
C THR A 50 -18.59 -3.88 -1.00
N ILE A 51 -18.85 -2.78 -1.70
CA ILE A 51 -17.87 -1.72 -1.94
C ILE A 51 -18.55 -0.37 -1.68
N SER A 52 -18.06 0.38 -0.68
CA SER A 52 -18.47 1.76 -0.41
C SER A 52 -17.59 2.75 -1.17
N ARG A 53 -18.17 3.91 -1.50
CA ARG A 53 -17.46 5.04 -2.08
C ARG A 53 -16.42 5.61 -1.10
N SER A 54 -15.36 6.19 -1.66
CA SER A 54 -14.33 6.88 -0.90
C SER A 54 -14.88 8.19 -0.36
N THR A 55 -14.57 8.52 0.90
CA THR A 55 -15.04 9.75 1.54
C THR A 55 -14.69 10.98 0.70
N ALA A 56 -15.71 11.78 0.40
CA ALA A 56 -15.54 13.03 -0.31
C ALA A 56 -14.74 14.03 0.54
N CYS A 57 -13.79 14.73 -0.09
CA CYS A 57 -13.15 15.88 0.50
C CYS A 57 -14.16 17.04 0.56
N ASN A 58 -14.56 17.46 1.76
CA ASN A 58 -15.45 18.59 1.92
C ASN A 58 -14.67 19.91 1.83
N THR A 59 -14.47 20.41 0.62
CA THR A 59 -13.83 21.72 0.38
C THR A 59 -14.80 22.89 0.55
N CYS A 60 -16.06 22.63 0.90
CA CYS A 60 -17.16 23.61 0.97
C CYS A 60 -17.30 24.45 -0.30
N ARG A 61 -17.02 23.87 -1.47
CA ARG A 61 -17.15 24.51 -2.80
C ARG A 61 -17.96 23.62 -3.73
N LEU A 62 -18.71 24.24 -4.63
CA LEU A 62 -19.37 23.51 -5.73
C LEU A 62 -18.31 23.07 -6.75
N GLY A 63 -18.36 21.80 -7.16
CA GLY A 63 -17.39 21.23 -8.10
C GLY A 63 -17.52 19.72 -8.22
N ALA A 64 -16.59 19.12 -8.97
CA ALA A 64 -16.45 17.67 -9.00
C ALA A 64 -16.08 17.13 -7.61
N ARG A 65 -16.45 15.88 -7.35
CA ARG A 65 -16.12 15.21 -6.08
C ARG A 65 -14.63 14.85 -6.08
N ASP A 66 -13.88 15.45 -5.17
CA ASP A 66 -12.54 14.98 -4.79
C ASP A 66 -12.62 14.06 -3.57
N GLN A 67 -11.61 13.21 -3.38
CA GLN A 67 -11.54 12.22 -2.31
C GLN A 67 -10.49 12.64 -1.27
N MET A 68 -10.73 12.28 -0.02
CA MET A 68 -9.83 12.60 1.08
C MET A 68 -8.78 11.50 1.28
N THR A 69 -7.54 11.91 1.54
CA THR A 69 -6.48 11.02 2.04
C THR A 69 -6.12 11.34 3.48
N ALA A 70 -5.84 10.32 4.28
CA ALA A 70 -5.40 10.47 5.66
C ALA A 70 -3.87 10.49 5.83
N THR A 71 -3.11 10.04 4.83
CA THR A 71 -1.65 10.07 4.87
C THR A 71 -1.13 11.47 4.55
N PRO A 72 -0.05 11.92 5.21
CA PRO A 72 0.80 12.96 4.65
C PRO A 72 1.23 12.60 3.23
N SER A 73 1.48 13.60 2.38
CA SER A 73 1.89 13.33 1.00
C SER A 73 3.37 12.96 0.86
N PHE A 74 4.15 12.91 1.94
CA PHE A 74 5.60 12.70 1.91
C PHE A 74 5.96 11.24 2.16
N LEU A 75 7.19 10.86 1.78
CA LEU A 75 7.77 9.56 2.11
C LEU A 75 8.52 9.67 3.45
N ASP A 76 7.80 9.86 4.55
CA ASP A 76 8.31 10.20 5.88
C ASP A 76 8.12 9.10 6.92
N LEU A 77 7.85 7.87 6.46
CA LEU A 77 7.57 6.71 7.31
C LEU A 77 6.40 6.93 8.27
N SER A 78 5.42 7.73 7.87
CA SER A 78 4.17 7.91 8.60
C SER A 78 3.45 6.59 8.89
N MET A 79 3.68 5.53 8.09
CA MET A 79 3.16 4.20 8.43
C MET A 79 3.80 3.57 9.69
N VAL A 80 5.02 3.97 10.04
CA VAL A 80 5.71 3.61 11.28
C VAL A 80 5.33 4.59 12.39
N TYR A 81 5.40 5.89 12.11
CA TYR A 81 5.32 6.97 13.11
C TYR A 81 3.91 7.48 13.39
N GLY A 82 2.92 7.13 12.58
CA GLY A 82 1.54 7.61 12.69
C GLY A 82 1.27 8.88 11.88
N PHE A 83 -0.02 9.09 11.57
CA PHE A 83 -0.52 10.26 10.82
C PHE A 83 -0.95 11.43 11.73
N THR A 84 -1.03 11.19 13.04
CA THR A 84 -1.45 12.18 14.04
C THR A 84 -0.50 12.14 15.23
N ASP A 85 -0.37 13.26 15.94
CA ASP A 85 0.47 13.34 17.15
C ASP A 85 0.01 12.36 18.22
N GLU A 86 -1.31 12.15 18.35
CA GLU A 86 -1.87 11.16 19.27
C GLU A 86 -1.40 9.75 18.92
N ARG A 87 -1.43 9.38 17.64
CA ARG A 87 -0.94 8.08 17.17
C ARG A 87 0.57 7.94 17.34
N ALA A 88 1.32 9.00 17.05
CA ALA A 88 2.78 9.03 17.22
C ALA A 88 3.20 8.89 18.68
N HIS A 89 2.48 9.52 19.61
CA HIS A 89 2.71 9.36 21.04
C HIS A 89 2.34 7.96 21.53
N SER A 90 1.24 7.36 21.07
CA SER A 90 0.76 6.07 21.58
C SER A 90 1.68 4.89 21.27
N ILE A 91 2.56 5.03 20.27
CA ILE A 91 3.55 4.02 19.86
C ILE A 91 4.94 4.25 20.47
N ARG A 92 5.16 5.33 21.20
CA ARG A 92 6.43 5.66 21.85
C ARG A 92 6.52 5.07 23.24
N THR A 93 7.73 4.72 23.66
CA THR A 93 8.03 4.32 25.04
C THR A 93 8.23 5.53 25.96
N PHE A 94 8.50 6.71 25.39
CA PHE A 94 8.97 7.91 26.10
C PHE A 94 10.20 7.64 26.98
N SER A 95 11.02 6.68 26.55
CA SER A 95 12.29 6.36 27.18
C SER A 95 13.35 6.03 26.13
N GLY A 96 14.47 6.78 26.17
CA GLY A 96 15.60 6.60 25.25
C GLY A 96 15.27 6.85 23.79
N GLY A 97 14.23 7.62 23.49
CA GLY A 97 13.72 7.92 22.15
C GLY A 97 13.04 6.76 21.44
N LYS A 98 12.73 5.66 22.13
CA LYS A 98 12.34 4.39 21.47
C LYS A 98 10.86 4.27 21.18
N LEU A 99 10.57 3.52 20.12
CA LEU A 99 9.24 2.97 19.82
C LEU A 99 8.97 1.68 20.62
N GLN A 100 7.71 1.46 20.95
CA GLN A 100 7.24 0.27 21.66
C GLN A 100 7.43 -0.98 20.80
N THR A 101 7.74 -2.10 21.45
CA THR A 101 7.85 -3.43 20.86
C THR A 101 7.33 -4.46 21.86
N ASN A 102 6.92 -5.64 21.38
CA ASN A 102 6.57 -6.77 22.22
C ASN A 102 7.38 -8.02 21.82
N LYS A 103 7.14 -9.14 22.51
CA LYS A 103 7.72 -10.44 22.21
C LYS A 103 6.62 -11.43 21.84
N SER A 104 6.91 -12.24 20.83
CA SER A 104 6.07 -13.37 20.43
C SER A 104 6.09 -14.48 21.50
N LEU A 105 5.30 -15.54 21.31
CA LEU A 105 5.23 -16.68 22.23
C LEU A 105 6.58 -17.39 22.42
N VAL A 106 7.49 -17.24 21.45
CA VAL A 106 8.85 -17.81 21.46
C VAL A 106 9.94 -16.76 21.63
N GLY A 107 9.57 -15.52 22.00
CA GLY A 107 10.53 -14.46 22.34
C GLY A 107 11.04 -13.63 21.15
N THR A 108 10.53 -13.85 19.94
CA THR A 108 10.89 -13.03 18.76
C THR A 108 10.28 -11.64 18.90
N VAL A 109 11.07 -10.58 18.63
CA VAL A 109 10.58 -9.19 18.68
C VAL A 109 9.48 -8.97 17.63
N ILE A 110 8.35 -8.42 18.06
CA ILE A 110 7.17 -8.08 17.26
C ILE A 110 6.68 -6.68 17.65
N LEU A 111 5.68 -6.16 16.92
CA LEU A 111 5.02 -4.90 17.25
C LEU A 111 4.23 -5.01 18.58
N PRO A 112 3.93 -3.89 19.25
CA PRO A 112 3.10 -3.87 20.45
C PRO A 112 1.67 -4.34 20.15
N GLU A 113 1.00 -4.92 21.14
CA GLU A 113 -0.39 -5.34 21.03
C GLU A 113 -1.32 -4.13 20.81
N ALA A 114 -2.31 -4.30 19.95
CA ALA A 114 -3.41 -3.36 19.83
C ALA A 114 -4.32 -3.45 21.07
N VAL A 115 -4.60 -2.30 21.67
CA VAL A 115 -5.55 -2.09 22.76
C VAL A 115 -6.81 -1.47 22.19
N LEU A 116 -7.94 -2.14 22.41
CA LEU A 116 -9.21 -1.74 21.85
C LEU A 116 -10.10 -1.11 22.93
N PRO A 117 -10.92 -0.11 22.58
CA PRO A 117 -11.15 0.44 21.23
C PRO A 117 -10.14 1.50 20.79
N GLN A 118 -9.11 1.82 21.58
CA GLN A 118 -8.21 2.96 21.33
C GLN A 118 -7.39 2.84 20.04
N ASP A 119 -7.06 1.62 19.62
CA ASP A 119 -6.34 1.33 18.39
C ASP A 119 -7.25 1.01 17.21
N LEU A 120 -8.57 1.11 17.38
CA LEU A 120 -9.47 1.14 16.24
C LEU A 120 -9.23 2.44 15.48
N ASP A 121 -8.83 2.30 14.23
CA ASP A 121 -8.83 3.43 13.34
C ASP A 121 -10.29 3.76 13.02
N ILE A 122 -10.73 4.99 13.32
CA ILE A 122 -12.09 5.46 13.01
C ILE A 122 -12.39 5.32 11.50
N TYR A 123 -11.33 5.29 10.70
CA TYR A 123 -11.35 5.15 9.25
C TYR A 123 -11.35 3.70 8.76
N ASP A 124 -11.32 2.73 9.67
CA ASP A 124 -11.25 1.30 9.33
C ASP A 124 -11.89 0.47 10.46
N LEU A 125 -13.20 0.70 10.68
CA LEU A 125 -14.03 0.09 11.74
C LEU A 125 -14.31 -1.41 11.57
N VAL A 126 -13.49 -2.05 10.75
CA VAL A 126 -13.53 -3.47 10.53
C VAL A 126 -12.79 -4.15 11.67
N ASN A 127 -13.53 -4.66 12.66
CA ASN A 127 -13.00 -5.58 13.69
C ASN A 127 -12.53 -6.89 13.02
N THR A 128 -11.33 -6.92 12.44
CA THR A 128 -10.85 -8.09 11.68
C THR A 128 -9.84 -8.96 12.39
N CYS A 129 -9.35 -8.56 13.57
CA CYS A 129 -8.24 -9.23 14.22
C CYS A 129 -8.61 -10.10 15.43
N HIS A 130 -9.91 -10.38 15.66
CA HIS A 130 -10.39 -11.03 16.90
C HIS A 130 -10.76 -12.49 16.66
N LEU A 131 -9.89 -13.23 15.99
CA LEU A 131 -10.08 -14.67 15.87
C LEU A 131 -9.48 -15.33 17.11
N GLN A 132 -10.36 -15.88 17.96
CA GLN A 132 -9.95 -16.90 18.93
C GLN A 132 -9.46 -18.12 18.14
N VAL A 133 -8.16 -18.31 18.04
CA VAL A 133 -7.57 -19.58 17.59
C VAL A 133 -7.37 -20.42 18.85
N ASP A 134 -8.05 -21.56 18.96
CA ASP A 134 -7.84 -22.56 20.02
C ASP A 134 -7.85 -22.00 21.46
N ARG A 135 -8.69 -21.00 21.75
CA ARG A 135 -8.81 -20.31 23.05
C ARG A 135 -7.63 -19.41 23.45
N LEU A 136 -6.62 -19.22 22.59
CA LEU A 136 -5.60 -18.16 22.78
C LEU A 136 -6.06 -16.85 22.12
N TRP A 137 -5.97 -15.76 22.88
CA TRP A 137 -6.20 -14.41 22.38
C TRP A 137 -4.91 -13.87 21.78
N LEU A 138 -4.82 -13.89 20.44
CA LEU A 138 -3.69 -13.36 19.69
C LEU A 138 -4.12 -12.05 19.00
N PRO A 139 -3.91 -10.89 19.64
CA PRO A 139 -4.38 -9.63 19.09
C PRO A 139 -3.56 -9.20 17.88
N CYS A 140 -4.12 -8.25 17.13
CA CYS A 140 -3.35 -7.49 16.17
C CYS A 140 -2.38 -6.51 16.83
N PHE A 141 -1.62 -5.81 16.00
CA PHE A 141 -0.55 -4.93 16.41
C PHE A 141 -0.93 -3.46 16.34
N ARG A 142 -0.46 -2.69 17.31
CA ARG A 142 -0.48 -1.24 17.25
C ARG A 142 0.72 -0.76 16.41
N ALA A 143 0.44 0.08 15.41
CA ALA A 143 1.42 0.67 14.49
C ALA A 143 0.92 2.00 13.91
N GLY A 144 1.80 2.80 13.32
CA GLY A 144 1.46 4.11 12.75
C GLY A 144 0.25 4.09 11.80
N ASP A 145 0.23 3.20 10.82
CA ASP A 145 -0.85 3.05 9.83
C ASP A 145 -2.04 2.18 10.29
N GLY A 146 -2.21 2.00 11.60
CA GLY A 146 -3.40 1.35 12.15
C GLY A 146 -3.60 -0.08 11.64
N ILE A 147 -4.83 -0.40 11.22
CA ILE A 147 -5.20 -1.74 10.77
C ILE A 147 -4.53 -2.13 9.44
N ARG A 148 -4.04 -1.18 8.64
CA ARG A 148 -3.37 -1.52 7.36
C ARG A 148 -2.04 -2.24 7.59
N THR A 149 -1.34 -1.96 8.68
CA THR A 149 -0.19 -2.77 9.14
C THR A 149 -0.61 -4.20 9.50
N ASN A 150 -1.89 -4.41 9.82
CA ASN A 150 -2.45 -5.70 10.18
C ASN A 150 -3.18 -6.38 9.01
N GLN A 151 -3.07 -5.89 7.77
CA GLN A 151 -3.73 -6.54 6.64
C GLN A 151 -3.27 -7.98 6.44
N GLN A 152 -1.98 -8.25 6.68
CA GLN A 152 -1.36 -9.58 6.57
C GLN A 152 0.00 -9.60 7.30
N PRO A 153 0.55 -10.76 7.73
CA PRO A 153 1.74 -10.81 8.58
C PRO A 153 3.06 -10.31 7.94
N LEU A 154 3.21 -10.36 6.62
CA LEU A 154 4.39 -9.89 5.89
C LEU A 154 4.56 -8.37 6.05
N ILE A 155 3.50 -7.57 5.85
CA ILE A 155 3.57 -6.11 6.06
C ILE A 155 3.87 -5.80 7.54
N ALA A 156 3.23 -6.49 8.49
CA ALA A 156 3.53 -6.33 9.91
C ALA A 156 5.00 -6.70 10.23
N ALA A 157 5.54 -7.74 9.60
CA ALA A 157 6.95 -8.11 9.73
C ALA A 157 7.88 -7.00 9.21
N MET A 158 7.57 -6.41 8.05
CA MET A 158 8.32 -5.28 7.47
C MET A 158 8.29 -4.05 8.39
N ILE A 159 7.12 -3.68 8.90
CA ILE A 159 7.00 -2.56 9.86
C ILE A 159 7.76 -2.86 11.15
N THR A 160 7.74 -4.12 11.64
CA THR A 160 8.56 -4.53 12.78
C THR A 160 10.05 -4.30 12.53
N VAL A 161 10.56 -4.60 11.32
CA VAL A 161 11.97 -4.36 10.96
C VAL A 161 12.31 -2.88 11.05
N LEU A 162 11.44 -2.00 10.54
CA LEU A 162 11.64 -0.54 10.59
C LEU A 162 11.61 0.00 12.03
N VAL A 163 10.68 -0.49 12.86
CA VAL A 163 10.61 -0.15 14.29
C VAL A 163 11.88 -0.58 15.04
N VAL A 164 12.37 -1.79 14.78
CA VAL A 164 13.62 -2.28 15.37
C VAL A 164 14.81 -1.44 14.90
N ARG A 165 14.86 -1.04 13.61
CA ARG A 165 15.91 -0.19 13.07
C ARG A 165 15.93 1.19 13.73
N HIS A 166 14.75 1.80 13.94
CA HIS A 166 14.65 3.05 14.71
C HIS A 166 15.24 2.89 16.11
N ASN A 167 14.87 1.84 16.85
CA ASN A 167 15.38 1.63 18.21
C ASN A 167 16.90 1.39 18.24
N GLN A 168 17.47 0.77 17.21
CA GLN A 168 18.93 0.65 17.04
C GLN A 168 19.60 2.00 16.82
N HIS A 169 18.98 2.89 16.04
CA HIS A 169 19.46 4.27 15.87
C HIS A 169 19.44 5.03 17.19
N CYS A 170 18.37 4.90 17.98
CA CYS A 170 18.28 5.52 19.31
C CYS A 170 19.42 5.05 20.22
N ASP A 171 19.67 3.74 20.27
CA ASP A 171 20.77 3.15 21.07
C ASP A 171 22.16 3.59 20.60
N GLY A 172 22.35 3.77 19.29
CA GLY A 172 23.59 4.28 18.71
C GLY A 172 23.82 5.75 19.05
N LEU A 173 22.79 6.58 18.85
CA LEU A 173 22.85 8.02 19.10
C LEU A 173 23.02 8.35 20.58
N ALA A 174 22.36 7.62 21.49
CA ALA A 174 22.52 7.81 22.93
C ALA A 174 23.95 7.53 23.42
N LYS A 175 24.69 6.62 22.76
CA LYS A 175 26.11 6.34 23.09
C LYS A 175 27.02 7.49 22.66
N VAL A 176 26.75 8.11 21.53
CA VAL A 176 27.54 9.21 20.97
C VAL A 176 27.18 10.54 21.61
N ASN A 177 25.90 10.74 21.92
CA ASN A 177 25.35 11.94 22.54
C ASN A 177 24.63 11.61 23.86
N PRO A 178 25.36 11.30 24.96
CA PRO A 178 24.75 10.95 26.24
C PRO A 178 23.94 12.08 26.90
N HIS A 179 24.04 13.31 26.38
CA HIS A 179 23.36 14.50 26.87
C HIS A 179 22.01 14.76 26.18
N TRP A 180 21.66 13.99 25.14
CA TRP A 180 20.37 14.12 24.46
C TRP A 180 19.24 13.51 25.31
N ASP A 181 18.10 14.20 25.31
CA ASP A 181 16.88 13.73 25.96
C ASP A 181 16.09 12.75 25.06
N ASP A 182 14.98 12.23 25.58
CA ASP A 182 14.10 11.29 24.87
C ASP A 182 13.61 11.85 23.53
N GLU A 183 13.17 13.11 23.52
CA GLU A 183 12.60 13.74 22.34
C GLU A 183 13.65 13.94 21.24
N THR A 184 14.83 14.43 21.60
CA THR A 184 15.93 14.60 20.66
C THR A 184 16.35 13.26 20.07
N LEU A 185 16.48 12.22 20.90
CA LEU A 185 16.81 10.87 20.42
C LEU A 185 15.74 10.32 19.47
N TYR A 186 14.46 10.53 19.76
CA TYR A 186 13.35 10.10 18.90
C TYR A 186 13.38 10.82 17.54
N GLN A 187 13.47 12.15 17.52
CA GLN A 187 13.41 12.93 16.27
C GLN A 187 14.65 12.67 15.40
N GLU A 188 15.85 12.62 15.96
CA GLU A 188 17.07 12.35 15.20
C GLU A 188 17.11 10.91 14.66
N SER A 189 16.64 9.93 15.45
CA SER A 189 16.51 8.54 14.98
C SER A 189 15.43 8.40 13.91
N ARG A 190 14.36 9.20 13.98
CA ARG A 190 13.31 9.28 12.95
C ARG A 190 13.88 9.87 11.66
N HIS A 191 14.56 11.02 11.72
CA HIS A 191 15.19 11.63 10.56
C HIS A 191 16.17 10.69 9.87
N LEU A 192 17.00 9.98 10.63
CA LEU A 192 17.95 9.02 10.08
C LEU A 192 17.25 7.86 9.37
N LEU A 193 16.19 7.28 9.96
CA LEU A 193 15.45 6.20 9.33
C LEU A 193 14.71 6.66 8.07
N ILE A 194 14.13 7.87 8.08
CA ILE A 194 13.48 8.48 6.90
C ILE A 194 14.49 8.66 5.76
N ALA A 195 15.71 9.09 6.07
CA ALA A 195 16.78 9.20 5.07
C ALA A 195 17.18 7.84 4.50
N GLU A 196 17.33 6.80 5.35
CA GLU A 196 17.58 5.42 4.90
C GLU A 196 16.45 4.91 4.00
N TYR A 197 15.20 5.13 4.39
CA TYR A 197 14.01 4.73 3.65
C TYR A 197 13.93 5.41 2.27
N ASN A 198 14.11 6.73 2.21
CA ASN A 198 14.14 7.46 0.95
C ASN A 198 15.31 7.02 0.06
N TYR A 199 16.49 6.78 0.65
CA TYR A 199 17.62 6.24 -0.10
C TYR A 199 17.27 4.88 -0.71
N ILE A 200 16.66 3.96 0.03
CA ILE A 200 16.20 2.66 -0.52
C ILE A 200 15.18 2.87 -1.64
N ASN A 201 14.21 3.76 -1.43
CA ASN A 201 13.16 4.03 -2.43
C ASN A 201 13.72 4.53 -3.76
N PHE A 202 14.61 5.53 -3.74
CA PHE A 202 15.18 6.10 -4.96
C PHE A 202 16.40 5.32 -5.48
N LYS A 203 17.20 4.69 -4.63
CA LYS A 203 18.40 3.99 -5.09
C LYS A 203 18.12 2.57 -5.56
N GLU A 204 17.21 1.86 -4.91
CA GLU A 204 17.06 0.41 -5.06
C GLU A 204 15.68 0.02 -5.58
N TYR A 205 14.62 0.53 -4.95
CA TYR A 205 13.27 0.11 -5.27
C TYR A 205 12.77 0.68 -6.60
N LEU A 206 12.78 1.99 -6.80
CA LEU A 206 12.21 2.61 -7.99
C LEU A 206 12.97 2.25 -9.29
N PRO A 207 14.30 2.12 -9.30
CA PRO A 207 15.03 1.59 -10.46
C PRO A 207 14.72 0.12 -10.80
N SER A 208 14.15 -0.65 -9.86
CA SER A 208 13.64 -2.00 -10.16
C SER A 208 12.29 -1.99 -10.88
N ILE A 209 11.65 -0.82 -10.95
CA ILE A 209 10.31 -0.64 -11.54
C ILE A 209 10.39 0.10 -12.86
N LEU A 210 11.07 1.25 -12.84
CA LEU A 210 11.24 2.14 -13.99
C LEU A 210 12.59 1.88 -14.64
N ASN A 211 12.63 1.89 -15.96
CA ASN A 211 13.90 1.78 -16.68
C ASN A 211 14.76 3.05 -16.52
N GLU A 212 16.06 2.89 -16.80
CA GLU A 212 17.07 3.95 -16.65
C GLU A 212 16.70 5.24 -17.39
N LYS A 213 16.14 5.13 -18.60
CA LYS A 213 15.74 6.29 -19.42
C LYS A 213 14.69 7.15 -18.73
N LEU A 214 13.66 6.54 -18.14
CA LEU A 214 12.63 7.28 -17.40
C LEU A 214 13.18 7.82 -16.08
N TYR A 215 14.08 7.08 -15.45
CA TYR A 215 14.75 7.51 -14.24
C TYR A 215 15.55 8.81 -14.45
N ASP A 216 16.26 8.90 -15.58
CA ASP A 216 16.98 10.08 -16.02
C ASP A 216 16.03 11.21 -16.42
N PHE A 217 14.98 10.90 -17.18
CA PHE A 217 14.01 11.88 -17.65
C PHE A 217 13.35 12.66 -16.49
N PHE A 218 12.98 11.96 -15.41
CA PHE A 218 12.38 12.54 -14.22
C PHE A 218 13.42 13.00 -13.17
N ASP A 219 14.72 12.97 -13.47
CA ASP A 219 15.82 13.28 -12.53
C ASP A 219 15.69 12.59 -11.17
N LEU A 220 15.34 11.30 -11.19
CA LEU A 220 15.07 10.51 -9.99
C LEU A 220 16.34 9.91 -9.39
N ASN A 221 17.47 9.93 -10.12
CA ASN A 221 18.79 9.51 -9.65
C ASN A 221 19.18 10.13 -8.30
N VAL A 222 19.60 9.27 -7.37
CA VAL A 222 20.26 9.71 -6.15
C VAL A 222 21.56 10.40 -6.54
N LYS A 223 21.75 11.63 -6.03
CA LYS A 223 22.91 12.44 -6.40
C LYS A 223 24.19 11.83 -5.78
N PRO A 224 25.35 11.98 -6.44
CA PRO A 224 26.63 11.54 -5.88
C PRO A 224 26.94 12.17 -4.52
N TYR A 225 27.84 11.56 -3.77
CA TYR A 225 28.31 12.08 -2.48
C TYR A 225 28.70 13.57 -2.58
N GLY A 226 28.25 14.36 -1.59
CA GLY A 226 28.46 15.82 -1.55
C GLY A 226 27.50 16.63 -2.43
N LYS A 227 26.57 15.99 -3.14
CA LYS A 227 25.47 16.66 -3.86
C LYS A 227 24.13 16.21 -3.29
N TYR A 228 23.13 17.06 -3.42
CA TYR A 228 21.76 16.82 -2.96
C TYR A 228 20.75 17.27 -4.02
N SER A 229 19.57 16.67 -4.00
CA SER A 229 18.44 17.16 -4.80
C SER A 229 17.89 18.42 -4.14
N LYS A 230 17.67 19.46 -4.93
CA LYS A 230 17.24 20.76 -4.41
C LYS A 230 15.72 20.85 -4.41
N TYR A 231 15.14 21.08 -3.23
CA TYR A 231 13.73 21.38 -3.08
C TYR A 231 13.26 22.49 -4.04
N ASN A 232 12.08 22.30 -4.63
CA ASN A 232 11.44 23.24 -5.52
C ASN A 232 10.03 23.56 -5.00
N ALA A 233 9.86 24.77 -4.44
CA ALA A 233 8.59 25.23 -3.90
C ALA A 233 7.44 25.35 -4.90
N LYS A 234 7.70 25.23 -6.20
CA LYS A 234 6.67 25.21 -7.26
C LYS A 234 6.13 23.80 -7.54
N VAL A 235 6.78 22.76 -7.02
CA VAL A 235 6.33 21.38 -7.17
C VAL A 235 5.31 21.08 -6.09
N ASN A 236 4.12 20.63 -6.51
CA ASN A 236 3.08 20.20 -5.58
C ASN A 236 3.41 18.78 -5.07
N PRO A 237 3.66 18.57 -3.77
CA PRO A 237 3.98 17.25 -3.25
C PRO A 237 2.77 16.33 -3.12
N SER A 238 1.55 16.83 -3.30
CA SER A 238 0.34 16.02 -3.17
C SER A 238 0.35 14.79 -4.07
N VAL A 239 -0.21 13.69 -3.55
CA VAL A 239 -0.37 12.47 -4.33
C VAL A 239 -1.50 12.63 -5.34
N ILE A 240 -1.19 12.39 -6.61
CA ILE A 240 -2.17 12.42 -7.70
C ILE A 240 -3.02 11.14 -7.67
N GLN A 241 -4.30 11.27 -8.03
CA GLN A 241 -5.27 10.17 -7.91
C GLN A 241 -4.87 8.97 -8.79
N GLU A 242 -4.36 9.25 -9.98
CA GLU A 242 -3.90 8.27 -10.96
C GLU A 242 -2.82 7.36 -10.39
N TYR A 243 -1.92 7.89 -9.55
CA TYR A 243 -0.92 7.11 -8.85
C TYR A 243 -1.56 6.20 -7.79
N GLY A 244 -2.33 6.78 -6.86
CA GLY A 244 -2.82 6.05 -5.68
C GLY A 244 -3.96 5.07 -5.96
N ILE A 245 -4.72 5.30 -7.04
CA ILE A 245 -5.92 4.53 -7.38
C ILE A 245 -5.71 3.57 -8.55
N ALA A 246 -4.70 3.82 -9.40
CA ALA A 246 -4.42 2.95 -10.54
C ALA A 246 -2.95 2.56 -10.65
N ALA A 247 -2.06 3.48 -11.02
CA ALA A 247 -0.71 3.14 -11.47
C ALA A 247 0.12 2.42 -10.41
N PHE A 248 0.09 2.84 -9.15
CA PHE A 248 0.87 2.18 -8.09
C PHE A 248 0.23 0.87 -7.59
N ARG A 249 -1.01 0.57 -8.01
CA ARG A 249 -1.70 -0.71 -7.73
C ARG A 249 -1.36 -1.80 -8.74
N TYR A 250 -0.50 -1.53 -9.72
CA TYR A 250 0.03 -2.58 -10.61
C TYR A 250 0.62 -3.75 -9.81
N SER A 251 1.19 -3.45 -8.63
CA SER A 251 1.81 -4.43 -7.74
C SER A 251 0.83 -5.47 -7.21
N HIS A 252 -0.48 -5.23 -7.24
CA HIS A 252 -1.47 -6.25 -6.90
C HIS A 252 -1.43 -7.45 -7.87
N ALA A 253 -1.07 -7.23 -9.14
CA ALA A 253 -0.81 -8.32 -10.09
C ALA A 253 0.44 -9.12 -9.73
N ASN A 254 1.37 -8.54 -8.97
CA ASN A 254 2.63 -9.18 -8.59
C ASN A 254 2.51 -10.06 -7.32
N ILE A 255 1.35 -10.06 -6.65
CA ILE A 255 1.13 -10.78 -5.39
C ILE A 255 1.18 -12.31 -5.59
N ASN A 256 1.87 -13.00 -4.68
CA ASN A 256 1.85 -14.47 -4.59
C ASN A 256 0.73 -14.94 -3.64
N ASN A 257 0.16 -16.13 -3.90
CA ASN A 257 -0.77 -16.77 -2.96
C ASN A 257 -0.06 -17.39 -1.75
N ASN A 258 1.22 -17.72 -1.90
CA ASN A 258 1.96 -18.59 -1.01
C ASN A 258 3.30 -17.97 -0.68
N PHE A 259 3.65 -17.90 0.59
CA PHE A 259 4.90 -17.31 1.06
C PHE A 259 5.67 -18.32 1.89
N PRO A 260 6.88 -18.74 1.47
CA PRO A 260 7.66 -19.73 2.21
C PRO A 260 8.15 -19.14 3.53
N ILE A 261 8.16 -19.96 4.58
CA ILE A 261 8.79 -19.63 5.86
C ILE A 261 10.09 -20.42 5.92
N LEU A 262 11.21 -19.70 6.02
CA LEU A 262 12.55 -20.28 5.91
C LEU A 262 13.29 -20.29 7.25
N ASP A 263 14.13 -21.28 7.49
CA ASP A 263 14.95 -21.37 8.70
C ASP A 263 16.23 -20.51 8.62
N LYS A 264 17.17 -20.76 9.53
CA LYS A 264 18.48 -20.10 9.54
C LYS A 264 19.33 -20.41 8.30
N ASN A 265 19.15 -21.59 7.70
CA ASN A 265 19.91 -22.12 6.58
C ASN A 265 19.15 -22.01 5.24
N VAL A 266 18.06 -21.21 5.19
CA VAL A 266 17.25 -20.99 3.99
C VAL A 266 16.48 -22.27 3.55
N PHE A 267 16.31 -23.24 4.46
CA PHE A 267 15.43 -24.38 4.21
C PHE A 267 13.98 -24.01 4.52
N LYS A 268 13.07 -24.40 3.64
CA LYS A 268 11.63 -24.23 3.83
C LYS A 268 11.13 -25.10 4.97
N ILE A 269 10.67 -24.47 6.04
CA ILE A 269 10.10 -25.14 7.22
C ILE A 269 8.59 -25.32 7.04
N SER A 270 7.94 -24.27 6.55
CA SER A 270 6.49 -24.21 6.34
C SER A 270 6.17 -23.18 5.26
N GLN A 271 4.88 -22.86 5.10
CA GLN A 271 4.40 -21.88 4.13
C GLN A 271 3.12 -21.23 4.63
N MET A 272 3.07 -19.90 4.53
CA MET A 272 1.85 -19.12 4.73
C MET A 272 1.05 -19.07 3.42
N GLN A 273 -0.27 -19.29 3.50
CA GLN A 273 -1.19 -19.00 2.40
C GLN A 273 -1.90 -17.68 2.67
N LEU A 274 -1.90 -16.77 1.70
CA LEU A 274 -2.40 -15.41 1.87
C LEU A 274 -3.89 -15.37 2.22
N LYS A 275 -4.72 -16.17 1.53
CA LYS A 275 -6.18 -16.23 1.77
C LYS A 275 -6.59 -16.55 3.21
N PHE A 276 -5.73 -17.21 3.99
CA PHE A 276 -6.00 -17.57 5.39
C PHE A 276 -5.33 -16.63 6.40
N ASN A 277 -4.50 -15.71 5.93
CA ASN A 277 -3.67 -14.85 6.77
C ASN A 277 -4.04 -13.36 6.67
N PHE A 278 -5.14 -13.04 6.00
CA PHE A 278 -5.68 -11.68 6.03
C PHE A 278 -6.19 -11.33 7.43
N ASN A 279 -5.68 -10.26 8.01
CA ASN A 279 -5.97 -9.82 9.38
C ASN A 279 -5.77 -10.89 10.47
N GLN A 280 -4.92 -11.88 10.20
CA GLN A 280 -4.56 -12.93 11.14
C GLN A 280 -3.05 -12.85 11.38
N MET A 281 -2.65 -12.65 12.64
CA MET A 281 -1.26 -12.40 13.02
C MET A 281 -0.59 -13.61 13.69
N THR A 282 -1.24 -14.78 13.69
CA THR A 282 -0.72 -16.03 14.29
C THR A 282 0.73 -16.31 13.89
N GLU A 283 1.09 -16.16 12.62
CA GLU A 283 2.45 -16.40 12.13
C GLU A 283 3.51 -15.54 12.85
N LEU A 284 3.20 -14.29 13.20
CA LEU A 284 4.13 -13.44 13.96
C LEU A 284 4.17 -13.83 15.45
N TRP A 285 3.04 -14.21 16.01
CA TRP A 285 2.94 -14.71 17.39
C TRP A 285 3.68 -16.04 17.60
N ASP A 286 3.67 -16.91 16.59
CA ASP A 286 4.44 -18.16 16.57
C ASP A 286 5.95 -17.94 16.35
N GLY A 287 6.36 -16.69 16.08
CA GLY A 287 7.75 -16.30 15.91
C GLY A 287 8.30 -16.46 14.50
N ASN A 288 7.44 -16.69 13.50
CA ASN A 288 7.86 -16.91 12.10
C ASN A 288 8.30 -15.63 11.39
N LYS A 289 8.28 -14.46 12.04
CA LYS A 289 8.70 -13.16 11.47
C LYS A 289 10.00 -13.26 10.66
N ASN A 290 11.08 -13.78 11.26
CA ASN A 290 12.37 -13.84 10.58
C ASN A 290 12.36 -14.81 9.38
N GLY A 291 11.61 -15.90 9.48
CA GLY A 291 11.46 -16.85 8.38
C GLY A 291 10.63 -16.31 7.22
N LEU A 292 9.62 -15.48 7.52
CA LEU A 292 8.83 -14.76 6.52
C LEU A 292 9.68 -13.69 5.80
N ILE A 293 10.44 -12.87 6.53
CA ILE A 293 11.36 -11.89 5.91
C ILE A 293 12.31 -12.59 4.93
N LYS A 294 12.91 -13.72 5.34
CA LYS A 294 13.78 -14.51 4.45
C LYS A 294 13.02 -15.07 3.26
N GLY A 295 11.82 -15.58 3.47
CA GLY A 295 10.94 -16.03 2.40
C GLY A 295 10.71 -14.96 1.34
N MET A 296 10.46 -13.72 1.77
CA MET A 296 10.28 -12.58 0.85
C MET A 296 11.56 -12.18 0.10
N CYS A 297 12.73 -12.42 0.67
CA CYS A 297 14.01 -12.16 -0.01
C CYS A 297 14.32 -13.21 -1.08
N GLU A 298 13.87 -14.46 -0.89
CA GLU A 298 14.17 -15.58 -1.78
C GLU A 298 13.07 -15.82 -2.84
N ASP A 299 11.81 -15.57 -2.48
CA ASP A 299 10.68 -15.83 -3.36
C ASP A 299 10.51 -14.73 -4.43
N ARG A 300 10.22 -15.15 -5.66
CA ARG A 300 10.05 -14.22 -6.78
C ARG A 300 8.60 -13.77 -6.87
N GLN A 301 8.40 -12.47 -7.06
CA GLN A 301 7.07 -11.92 -7.32
C GLN A 301 6.53 -12.37 -8.70
N LYS A 302 5.20 -12.28 -8.89
CA LYS A 302 4.60 -12.49 -10.21
C LYS A 302 4.91 -11.34 -11.16
N ASN A 303 4.82 -11.62 -12.46
CA ASN A 303 4.90 -10.59 -13.49
C ASN A 303 3.67 -9.66 -13.41
N THR A 304 3.81 -8.46 -13.95
CA THR A 304 2.69 -7.54 -14.11
C THR A 304 1.91 -7.93 -15.36
N ASP A 305 0.67 -8.34 -15.19
CA ASP A 305 -0.28 -8.61 -16.26
C ASP A 305 -1.73 -8.37 -15.78
N LEU A 306 -2.70 -8.69 -16.64
CA LEU A 306 -4.13 -8.57 -16.33
C LEU A 306 -4.68 -9.67 -15.40
N THR A 307 -3.82 -10.41 -14.69
CA THR A 307 -4.25 -11.52 -13.85
C THR A 307 -3.98 -11.26 -12.37
N TYR A 308 -5.04 -11.37 -11.57
CA TYR A 308 -4.94 -11.39 -10.11
C TYR A 308 -5.17 -12.83 -9.66
N LEU A 309 -4.32 -13.30 -8.74
CA LEU A 309 -4.45 -14.65 -8.21
C LEU A 309 -5.68 -14.82 -7.31
N SER A 310 -6.11 -16.06 -7.16
CA SER A 310 -7.34 -16.43 -6.44
C SER A 310 -7.46 -15.89 -5.02
N ASP A 311 -6.34 -15.71 -4.31
CA ASP A 311 -6.38 -15.35 -2.89
C ASP A 311 -6.83 -13.89 -2.71
N ILE A 312 -6.44 -13.00 -3.63
CA ILE A 312 -6.88 -11.60 -3.65
C ILE A 312 -8.12 -11.37 -4.54
N ARG A 313 -8.36 -12.23 -5.52
CA ARG A 313 -9.51 -12.11 -6.43
C ARG A 313 -10.78 -12.72 -5.85
N ASN A 314 -10.69 -13.86 -5.19
CA ASN A 314 -11.87 -14.61 -4.73
C ASN A 314 -11.95 -14.76 -3.20
N HIS A 315 -10.90 -14.39 -2.45
CA HIS A 315 -10.80 -14.64 -1.01
C HIS A 315 -10.27 -13.44 -0.22
N LEU A 316 -10.26 -12.23 -0.79
CA LEU A 316 -9.71 -11.05 -0.11
C LEU A 316 -10.50 -10.79 1.18
N PHE A 317 -9.79 -10.78 2.31
CA PHE A 317 -10.34 -10.60 3.66
C PHE A 317 -11.41 -11.63 4.07
N LEU A 318 -11.47 -12.79 3.41
CA LEU A 318 -12.32 -13.90 3.85
C LEU A 318 -11.85 -14.37 5.23
N SER A 319 -12.77 -14.46 6.18
CA SER A 319 -12.48 -14.96 7.53
C SER A 319 -13.67 -15.75 8.08
N GLN A 320 -13.47 -16.52 9.14
CA GLN A 320 -14.55 -17.28 9.80
C GLN A 320 -15.71 -16.39 10.27
N GLN A 321 -15.47 -15.08 10.44
CA GLN A 321 -16.47 -14.08 10.87
C GLN A 321 -17.00 -13.22 9.70
N ARG A 322 -16.44 -13.35 8.48
CA ARG A 322 -16.86 -12.62 7.28
C ARG A 322 -17.10 -13.59 6.13
N PHE A 323 -18.38 -13.91 5.90
CA PHE A 323 -18.81 -14.83 4.84
C PHE A 323 -18.91 -14.20 3.44
N SER A 324 -18.56 -12.92 3.28
CA SER A 324 -18.42 -12.27 1.97
C SER A 324 -16.94 -12.15 1.66
N ALA A 325 -16.42 -13.01 0.77
CA ALA A 325 -15.13 -12.76 0.19
C ALA A 325 -15.22 -11.53 -0.72
N THR A 326 -14.19 -10.70 -0.71
CA THR A 326 -14.11 -9.57 -1.66
C THR A 326 -13.18 -9.87 -2.83
N ASP A 327 -13.39 -9.17 -3.93
CA ASP A 327 -12.53 -9.24 -5.13
C ASP A 327 -11.72 -7.95 -5.23
N LEU A 328 -10.39 -8.05 -5.04
CA LEU A 328 -9.48 -6.91 -5.12
C LEU A 328 -9.48 -6.28 -6.53
N PHE A 329 -9.55 -7.10 -7.57
CA PHE A 329 -9.52 -6.65 -8.95
C PHE A 329 -10.76 -5.82 -9.28
N VAL A 330 -11.95 -6.30 -8.86
CA VAL A 330 -13.20 -5.54 -8.98
C VAL A 330 -13.14 -4.25 -8.15
N LYS A 331 -12.55 -4.29 -6.95
CA LYS A 331 -12.36 -3.10 -6.11
C LYS A 331 -11.47 -2.06 -6.78
N ASP A 332 -10.38 -2.44 -7.42
CA ASP A 332 -9.48 -1.51 -8.11
C ASP A 332 -10.15 -0.85 -9.32
N ILE A 333 -10.87 -1.63 -10.13
CA ILE A 333 -11.66 -1.11 -11.26
C ILE A 333 -12.73 -0.13 -10.75
N PHE A 334 -13.51 -0.56 -9.76
CA PHE A 334 -14.56 0.28 -9.18
C PHE A 334 -13.98 1.57 -8.59
N ARG A 335 -12.85 1.50 -7.88
CA ARG A 335 -12.23 2.65 -7.23
C ARG A 335 -11.77 3.68 -8.26
N GLY A 336 -11.26 3.26 -9.41
CA GLY A 336 -10.95 4.17 -10.52
C GLY A 336 -12.18 4.96 -10.99
N ARG A 337 -13.34 4.30 -11.10
CA ARG A 337 -14.60 4.94 -11.49
C ARG A 337 -15.18 5.84 -10.40
N ASP A 338 -15.14 5.41 -9.15
CA ASP A 338 -15.58 6.19 -7.98
C ASP A 338 -14.80 7.50 -7.83
N HIS A 339 -13.51 7.46 -8.14
CA HIS A 339 -12.62 8.61 -8.13
C HIS A 339 -12.69 9.47 -9.40
N GLY A 340 -13.50 9.07 -10.39
CA GLY A 340 -13.66 9.83 -11.63
C GLY A 340 -12.39 9.91 -12.47
N LEU A 341 -11.53 8.88 -12.43
CA LEU A 341 -10.36 8.82 -13.29
C LEU A 341 -10.81 8.81 -14.77
N ALA A 342 -10.08 9.55 -15.61
CA ALA A 342 -10.30 9.52 -17.05
C ALA A 342 -10.08 8.12 -17.65
N SER A 343 -10.48 7.93 -18.91
CA SER A 343 -10.22 6.68 -19.62
C SER A 343 -8.72 6.48 -19.85
N TYR A 344 -8.28 5.23 -19.95
CA TYR A 344 -6.89 4.86 -20.25
C TYR A 344 -6.33 5.62 -21.48
N VAL A 345 -7.14 5.79 -22.53
CA VAL A 345 -6.74 6.47 -23.77
C VAL A 345 -6.32 7.92 -23.53
N TYR A 346 -6.98 8.62 -22.59
CA TYR A 346 -6.59 9.97 -22.20
C TYR A 346 -5.15 10.00 -21.67
N TYR A 347 -4.81 9.05 -20.80
CA TYR A 347 -3.47 8.97 -20.20
C TYR A 347 -2.41 8.51 -21.19
N VAL A 348 -2.73 7.63 -22.15
CA VAL A 348 -1.83 7.31 -23.26
C VAL A 348 -1.44 8.58 -24.00
N GLN A 349 -2.42 9.41 -24.38
CA GLN A 349 -2.16 10.67 -25.07
C GLN A 349 -1.34 11.63 -24.18
N TYR A 350 -1.70 11.76 -22.90
CA TYR A 350 -0.99 12.64 -21.96
C TYR A 350 0.47 12.23 -21.77
N CYS A 351 0.74 10.94 -21.58
CA CYS A 351 2.06 10.42 -21.24
C CYS A 351 2.97 10.17 -22.44
N THR A 352 2.40 9.83 -23.59
CA THR A 352 3.18 9.38 -24.77
C THR A 352 3.00 10.28 -25.98
N GLY A 353 1.99 11.15 -26.00
CA GLY A 353 1.58 11.92 -27.18
C GLY A 353 0.89 11.08 -28.27
N ILE A 354 0.72 9.78 -28.07
CA ILE A 354 0.06 8.90 -29.04
C ILE A 354 -1.46 9.15 -29.01
N HIS A 355 -2.02 9.47 -30.17
CA HIS A 355 -3.47 9.63 -30.34
C HIS A 355 -4.12 8.32 -30.76
N ILE A 356 -4.94 7.75 -29.88
CA ILE A 356 -5.74 6.55 -30.18
C ILE A 356 -7.07 6.99 -30.79
N LYS A 357 -7.29 6.67 -32.06
CA LYS A 357 -8.54 6.95 -32.80
C LYS A 357 -9.44 5.72 -32.88
N GLY A 358 -8.88 4.53 -32.64
CA GLY A 358 -9.65 3.30 -32.52
C GLY A 358 -8.82 2.13 -32.02
N TRP A 359 -9.47 0.98 -31.85
CA TRP A 359 -8.88 -0.24 -31.27
C TRP A 359 -7.61 -0.74 -31.95
N LYS A 360 -7.45 -0.52 -33.26
CA LYS A 360 -6.25 -0.93 -33.98
C LYS A 360 -5.00 -0.17 -33.53
N ASP A 361 -5.15 1.08 -33.12
CA ASP A 361 -4.02 1.92 -32.68
C ASP A 361 -3.42 1.38 -31.37
N LEU A 362 -4.24 0.73 -30.54
CA LEU A 362 -3.83 0.09 -29.28
C LEU A 362 -2.87 -1.08 -29.49
N HIS A 363 -2.77 -1.68 -30.68
CA HIS A 363 -1.87 -2.81 -30.93
C HIS A 363 -0.38 -2.47 -30.77
N HIS A 364 0.00 -1.20 -30.76
CA HIS A 364 1.36 -0.75 -30.48
C HIS A 364 1.70 -0.78 -28.99
N LEU A 365 0.69 -0.81 -28.13
CA LEU A 365 0.82 -0.74 -26.67
C LEU A 365 0.37 -2.05 -26.02
N ILE A 366 -0.69 -2.67 -26.51
CA ILE A 366 -1.37 -3.82 -25.92
C ILE A 366 -1.34 -5.00 -26.91
N PRO A 367 -1.05 -6.23 -26.46
CA PRO A 367 -1.08 -7.41 -27.32
C PRO A 367 -2.43 -7.59 -28.04
N ILE A 368 -2.40 -7.96 -29.33
CA ILE A 368 -3.59 -8.06 -30.20
C ILE A 368 -4.72 -8.90 -29.58
N HIS A 369 -4.38 -10.01 -28.94
CA HIS A 369 -5.37 -10.91 -28.33
C HIS A 369 -6.09 -10.27 -27.13
N ILE A 370 -5.39 -9.45 -26.33
CA ILE A 370 -5.98 -8.69 -25.22
C ILE A 370 -6.86 -7.57 -25.75
N VAL A 371 -6.42 -6.85 -26.80
CA VAL A 371 -7.25 -5.81 -27.44
C VAL A 371 -8.59 -6.39 -27.90
N LYS A 372 -8.61 -7.60 -28.49
CA LYS A 372 -9.86 -8.27 -28.89
C LYS A 372 -10.78 -8.56 -27.70
N GLN A 373 -10.25 -9.00 -26.56
CA GLN A 373 -11.06 -9.22 -25.34
C GLN A 373 -11.60 -7.91 -24.79
N LEU A 374 -10.80 -6.84 -24.79
CA LEU A 374 -11.23 -5.53 -24.32
C LEU A 374 -12.35 -4.95 -25.21
N MET A 375 -12.31 -5.18 -26.53
CA MET A 375 -13.36 -4.75 -27.47
C MET A 375 -14.74 -5.34 -27.16
N GLU A 376 -14.80 -6.53 -26.55
CA GLU A 376 -16.06 -7.19 -26.20
C GLU A 376 -16.71 -6.57 -24.95
N ILE A 377 -15.94 -5.90 -24.11
CA ILE A 377 -16.34 -5.48 -22.76
C ILE A 377 -16.40 -3.96 -22.63
N TYR A 378 -15.51 -3.24 -23.30
CA TYR A 378 -15.28 -1.82 -23.09
C TYR A 378 -15.68 -0.99 -24.30
N THR A 379 -16.28 0.16 -24.03
CA THR A 379 -16.24 1.33 -24.94
C THR A 379 -15.05 2.21 -24.60
N ASP A 380 -14.84 2.47 -23.30
CA ASP A 380 -13.74 3.24 -22.73
C ASP A 380 -13.04 2.43 -21.65
N ILE A 381 -11.75 2.15 -21.84
CA ILE A 381 -10.99 1.26 -20.95
C ILE A 381 -10.66 2.00 -19.64
N ASP A 382 -10.93 1.38 -18.48
CA ASP A 382 -10.49 1.91 -17.18
C ASP A 382 -8.95 1.99 -17.11
N LEU A 383 -8.40 3.04 -16.50
CA LEU A 383 -6.93 3.24 -16.42
C LEU A 383 -6.20 2.02 -15.86
N ILE A 384 -6.72 1.40 -14.79
CA ILE A 384 -6.08 0.22 -14.18
C ILE A 384 -5.98 -0.95 -15.17
N ILE A 385 -7.04 -1.18 -15.96
CA ILE A 385 -7.10 -2.26 -16.94
C ILE A 385 -6.16 -1.96 -18.10
N GLY A 386 -6.24 -0.75 -18.65
CA GLY A 386 -5.41 -0.37 -19.78
C GLY A 386 -3.91 -0.42 -19.45
N GLY A 387 -3.51 0.13 -18.30
CA GLY A 387 -2.10 0.13 -17.90
C GLY A 387 -1.54 -1.26 -17.53
N LEU A 388 -2.37 -2.17 -16.98
CA LEU A 388 -1.98 -3.57 -16.78
C LEU A 388 -1.93 -4.38 -18.09
N ALA A 389 -2.68 -3.96 -19.10
CA ALA A 389 -2.74 -4.60 -20.42
C ALA A 389 -1.56 -4.22 -21.32
N GLU A 390 -0.85 -3.14 -21.01
CA GLU A 390 0.29 -2.68 -21.78
C GLU A 390 1.43 -3.70 -21.78
N THR A 391 2.11 -3.78 -22.92
CA THR A 391 3.39 -4.46 -23.03
C THR A 391 4.40 -3.71 -22.17
N LEU A 392 5.10 -4.44 -21.30
CA LEU A 392 6.09 -3.86 -20.40
C LEU A 392 7.22 -3.21 -21.21
N MET A 393 7.72 -2.06 -20.73
CA MET A 393 8.88 -1.45 -21.36
C MET A 393 10.15 -2.24 -21.05
N ASP A 394 11.13 -2.22 -21.94
CA ASP A 394 12.43 -2.85 -21.69
C ASP A 394 13.06 -2.29 -20.40
N GLY A 395 13.44 -3.20 -19.49
CA GLY A 395 14.00 -2.85 -18.18
C GLY A 395 12.99 -2.26 -17.18
N SER A 396 11.70 -2.35 -17.46
CA SER A 396 10.59 -1.90 -16.59
C SER A 396 9.67 -3.06 -16.26
N VAL A 397 8.99 -2.98 -15.11
CA VAL A 397 7.94 -3.94 -14.72
C VAL A 397 6.52 -3.42 -15.00
N VAL A 398 6.43 -2.27 -15.67
CA VAL A 398 5.18 -1.63 -16.10
C VAL A 398 5.28 -1.12 -17.54
N GLY A 399 4.13 -0.95 -18.19
CA GLY A 399 4.01 -0.30 -19.49
C GLY A 399 4.21 1.22 -19.43
N PRO A 400 4.30 1.90 -20.60
CA PRO A 400 4.63 3.32 -20.69
C PRO A 400 3.68 4.26 -19.96
N THR A 401 2.38 3.96 -19.90
CA THR A 401 1.40 4.85 -19.25
C THR A 401 1.60 4.85 -17.75
N PHE A 402 1.70 3.67 -17.12
CA PHE A 402 2.00 3.59 -15.69
C PHE A 402 3.40 4.10 -15.38
N ALA A 403 4.41 3.80 -16.20
CA ALA A 403 5.76 4.28 -15.97
C ALA A 403 5.84 5.83 -15.91
N CYS A 404 5.11 6.50 -16.80
CA CYS A 404 4.94 7.95 -16.79
C CYS A 404 4.27 8.48 -15.51
N ILE A 405 3.12 7.92 -15.12
CA ILE A 405 2.37 8.35 -13.93
C ILE A 405 3.22 8.15 -12.66
N LEU A 406 3.90 7.02 -12.54
CA LEU A 406 4.81 6.73 -11.44
C LEU A 406 5.97 7.73 -11.42
N GLY A 407 6.61 7.99 -12.55
CA GLY A 407 7.70 8.96 -12.64
C GLY A 407 7.28 10.38 -12.24
N ILE A 408 6.08 10.83 -12.65
CA ILE A 408 5.51 12.12 -12.22
C ILE A 408 5.34 12.15 -10.70
N GLN A 409 4.72 11.13 -10.11
CA GLN A 409 4.50 11.12 -8.66
C GLN A 409 5.81 11.10 -7.88
N PHE A 410 6.76 10.24 -8.24
CA PHE A 410 8.04 10.18 -7.53
C PHE A 410 8.88 11.46 -7.73
N TYR A 411 8.73 12.17 -8.86
CA TYR A 411 9.30 13.50 -9.02
C TYR A 411 8.68 14.50 -8.02
N HIS A 412 7.35 14.48 -7.86
CA HIS A 412 6.65 15.31 -6.86
C HIS A 412 7.12 15.01 -5.44
N LEU A 413 7.23 13.73 -5.08
CA LEU A 413 7.70 13.29 -3.76
C LEU A 413 9.15 13.70 -3.50
N LYS A 414 10.01 13.70 -4.52
CA LYS A 414 11.43 14.05 -4.38
C LYS A 414 11.69 15.55 -4.32
N TYR A 415 11.06 16.32 -5.20
CA TYR A 415 11.36 17.74 -5.37
C TYR A 415 10.36 18.67 -4.68
N GLY A 416 9.18 18.17 -4.31
CA GLY A 416 8.17 18.88 -3.53
C GLY A 416 8.33 18.72 -2.01
N ASP A 417 9.24 17.87 -1.55
CA ASP A 417 9.54 17.68 -0.13
C ASP A 417 10.68 18.60 0.34
N ARG A 418 10.38 19.46 1.31
CA ARG A 418 11.37 20.37 1.92
C ARG A 418 12.23 19.67 2.96
N SER A 419 11.74 18.58 3.55
CA SER A 419 12.42 17.83 4.62
C SER A 419 13.50 16.88 4.12
N ALA A 420 13.51 16.58 2.81
CA ALA A 420 14.47 15.69 2.16
C ALA A 420 15.80 16.34 1.73
N GLY A 421 16.03 17.63 2.05
CA GLY A 421 17.14 18.43 1.52
C GLY A 421 17.96 19.17 2.58
#